data_AF-F0Y2F6-F1
#
_entry.id   AF-F0Y2F6-F1
#
_cell.length_a   1.000
_cell.length_b   1.000
_cell.length_c   1.000
_cell.angle_alpha   90.00
_cell.angle_beta   90.00
_cell.angle_gamma   90.00
#
_symmetry.space_group_name_H-M   'P 1'
#
loop_
_entity.id
_entity.type
_entity.pdbx_description
1 polymer ?
#
loop_
_entity_poly.entity_id
_entity_poly.type
_entity_poly.pdbx_seq_one_letter_code
_entity_poly.pdbx_strand_id
1 'polypeptide(L)'
;DVWASHALELRPAEVVLRHRYDAAARTWSRDPSLVKVDGRVFDEGAMRRCYRAKKLNFGYVQRYHALEWRRVPNFVLKEYKKPADDGDDRRAFDDVETQTEAALWADRFNALRPPKPIKMIACCVLEFQRRPGSPKFCAERFIDGTDARGFGFVKHNSNSGYVDDSERRLTPQ
;
A
#
# COMPACT_ATOMS: atom_id res chain seq x y z
N ASP A 1 -15.21 -10.39 2.59
CA ASP A 1 -14.56 -9.34 1.79
C ASP A 1 -15.25 -8.02 2.10
N VAL A 2 -14.58 -7.12 2.80
CA VAL A 2 -15.15 -5.80 3.17
C VAL A 2 -15.38 -4.87 1.98
N TRP A 3 -14.87 -5.21 0.79
CA TRP A 3 -15.09 -4.43 -0.43
C TRP A 3 -16.12 -5.03 -1.39
N ALA A 4 -16.84 -6.08 -0.97
CA ALA A 4 -17.83 -6.74 -1.81
C ALA A 4 -18.91 -5.78 -2.36
N SER A 5 -19.36 -4.81 -1.56
CA SER A 5 -20.35 -3.80 -1.95
C SER A 5 -19.86 -2.81 -3.02
N HIS A 6 -18.55 -2.72 -3.25
CA HIS A 6 -17.96 -1.84 -4.27
C HIS A 6 -17.83 -2.49 -5.64
N ALA A 7 -18.21 -3.78 -5.76
CA ALA A 7 -18.25 -4.54 -7.02
C ALA A 7 -16.95 -4.42 -7.84
N LEU A 8 -15.79 -4.42 -7.16
CA LEU A 8 -14.48 -4.30 -7.79
C LEU A 8 -14.22 -5.40 -8.82
N GLU A 9 -14.83 -6.57 -8.68
CA GLU A 9 -14.74 -7.66 -9.65
C GLU A 9 -15.34 -7.32 -11.01
N LEU A 10 -16.28 -6.38 -11.08
CA LEU A 10 -16.93 -5.95 -12.33
C LEU A 10 -16.12 -4.88 -13.06
N ARG A 11 -15.11 -4.29 -12.41
CA ARG A 11 -14.23 -3.30 -13.03
C ARG A 11 -13.29 -3.96 -14.06
N PRO A 12 -12.88 -3.23 -15.11
CA PRO A 12 -11.89 -3.73 -16.05
C PRO A 12 -10.56 -3.98 -15.33
N ALA A 13 -9.90 -5.09 -15.67
CA ALA A 13 -8.55 -5.35 -15.21
C ALA A 13 -7.54 -4.60 -16.07
N GLU A 14 -6.56 -3.98 -15.43
CA GLU A 14 -5.48 -3.27 -16.07
C GLU A 14 -4.15 -3.99 -15.81
N VAL A 15 -3.34 -4.10 -16.86
CA VAL A 15 -1.94 -4.51 -16.74
C VAL A 15 -1.13 -3.29 -16.31
N VAL A 16 -0.40 -3.42 -15.21
CA VAL A 16 0.47 -2.39 -14.66
C VAL A 16 1.88 -2.92 -14.49
N LEU A 17 2.87 -2.03 -14.54
CA LEU A 17 4.24 -2.37 -14.17
C LEU A 17 4.40 -2.16 -12.67
N ARG A 18 4.67 -3.23 -11.93
CA ARG A 18 4.98 -3.15 -10.50
C ARG A 18 6.47 -2.96 -10.32
N HIS A 19 6.85 -1.94 -9.55
CA HIS A 19 8.21 -1.73 -9.07
C HIS A 19 8.29 -2.11 -7.58
N ARG A 20 9.26 -2.94 -7.22
CA ARG A 20 9.53 -3.35 -5.84
C ARG A 20 10.95 -2.99 -5.46
N TYR A 21 11.10 -2.36 -4.30
CA TYR A 21 12.39 -2.09 -3.73
C TYR A 21 12.83 -3.25 -2.84
N ASP A 22 14.08 -3.66 -2.98
CA ASP A 22 14.76 -4.53 -2.05
C ASP A 22 15.72 -3.66 -1.22
N ALA A 23 15.42 -3.46 0.06
CA ALA A 23 16.24 -2.60 0.93
C ALA A 23 17.58 -3.25 1.32
N ALA A 24 17.70 -4.58 1.30
CA ALA A 24 18.96 -5.25 1.58
C ALA A 24 19.93 -5.11 0.40
N ALA A 25 19.43 -5.30 -0.82
CA ALA A 25 20.21 -5.12 -2.05
C ALA A 25 20.29 -3.65 -2.50
N ARG A 26 19.42 -2.77 -1.98
CA ARG A 26 19.22 -1.38 -2.41
C ARG A 26 18.94 -1.26 -3.91
N THR A 27 18.13 -2.18 -4.44
CA THR A 27 17.82 -2.24 -5.87
C THR A 27 16.32 -2.32 -6.12
N TRP A 28 15.93 -1.89 -7.33
CA TRP A 28 14.57 -1.99 -7.81
C TRP A 28 14.43 -3.16 -8.76
N SER A 29 13.40 -3.98 -8.55
CA SER A 29 12.95 -5.00 -9.49
C SER A 29 11.60 -4.61 -10.08
N ARG A 30 11.33 -5.09 -11.30
CA ARG A 30 10.09 -4.79 -12.01
C ARG A 30 9.44 -6.06 -12.52
N ASP A 31 8.13 -6.15 -12.36
CA ASP A 31 7.35 -7.23 -12.91
C ASP A 31 5.94 -6.75 -13.28
N PRO A 32 5.31 -7.31 -14.32
CA PRO A 32 3.93 -6.99 -14.62
C PRO A 32 3.01 -7.44 -13.47
N SER A 33 1.87 -6.79 -13.31
CA SER A 33 0.83 -7.15 -12.35
C SER A 33 -0.53 -6.82 -12.95
N LEU A 34 -1.60 -7.44 -12.44
CA LEU A 34 -2.96 -7.01 -12.74
C LEU A 34 -3.58 -6.28 -11.56
N VAL A 35 -4.35 -5.25 -11.87
CA VAL A 35 -5.11 -4.50 -10.88
C VAL A 35 -6.52 -4.18 -11.40
N LYS A 36 -7.49 -4.17 -10.49
CA LYS A 36 -8.83 -3.60 -10.68
C LYS A 36 -9.02 -2.50 -9.66
N VAL A 37 -9.36 -1.29 -10.09
CA VAL A 37 -9.38 -0.10 -9.23
C VAL A 37 -10.79 0.49 -9.17
N ASP A 38 -11.21 0.94 -7.99
CA ASP A 38 -12.39 1.78 -7.84
C ASP A 38 -12.07 3.20 -8.33
N GLY A 39 -12.93 3.76 -9.17
CA GLY A 39 -12.75 5.13 -9.66
C GLY A 39 -12.99 6.21 -8.59
N ARG A 40 -13.51 5.81 -7.41
CA ARG A 40 -13.84 6.72 -6.31
C ARG A 40 -12.76 6.69 -5.23
N VAL A 41 -12.38 7.88 -4.78
CA VAL A 41 -11.58 8.06 -3.57
C VAL A 41 -12.42 7.59 -2.37
N PHE A 42 -11.81 6.85 -1.44
CA PHE A 42 -12.48 6.42 -0.22
C PHE A 42 -11.95 7.03 1.06
N ASP A 43 -10.71 7.52 1.01
CA ASP A 43 -10.04 8.16 2.13
C ASP A 43 -8.97 9.12 1.59
N GLU A 44 -8.61 10.12 2.38
CA GLU A 44 -7.59 11.09 2.03
C GLU A 44 -6.77 11.52 3.25
N GLY A 45 -5.44 11.54 3.09
CA GLY A 45 -4.56 12.21 4.03
C GLY A 45 -4.32 13.68 3.64
N ALA A 46 -3.34 14.31 4.29
CA ALA A 46 -2.91 15.67 3.93
C ALA A 46 -2.40 15.73 2.48
N MET A 47 -1.56 14.77 2.07
CA MET A 47 -0.85 14.81 0.78
C MET A 47 -1.42 13.86 -0.28
N ARG A 48 -2.20 12.85 0.12
CA ARG A 48 -2.54 11.70 -0.75
C ARG A 48 -4.03 11.37 -0.73
N ARG A 49 -4.53 10.86 -1.85
CA ARG A 49 -5.85 10.22 -2.01
C ARG A 49 -5.70 8.71 -2.03
N CYS A 50 -6.66 8.01 -1.45
CA CYS A 50 -6.68 6.55 -1.38
C CYS A 50 -7.82 5.98 -2.22
N TYR A 51 -7.50 4.97 -3.04
CA TYR A 51 -8.44 4.23 -3.88
C TYR A 51 -8.46 2.76 -3.47
N ARG A 52 -9.64 2.13 -3.55
CA ARG A 52 -9.79 0.69 -3.34
C ARG A 52 -9.34 -0.05 -4.59
N ALA A 53 -8.60 -1.14 -4.44
CA ALA A 53 -8.16 -1.94 -5.58
C ALA A 53 -7.97 -3.42 -5.26
N LYS A 54 -8.25 -4.31 -6.22
CA LYS A 54 -7.83 -5.71 -6.13
C LYS A 54 -6.59 -5.91 -6.99
N LYS A 55 -5.55 -6.55 -6.45
CA LYS A 55 -4.27 -6.75 -7.15
C LYS A 55 -3.88 -8.22 -7.18
N LEU A 56 -3.49 -8.69 -8.36
CA LEU A 56 -2.94 -10.02 -8.61
C LEU A 56 -1.51 -9.93 -9.14
N ASN A 57 -0.64 -10.81 -8.65
CA ASN A 57 0.71 -10.97 -9.20
C ASN A 57 0.64 -11.72 -10.54
N PHE A 58 1.51 -11.38 -11.48
CA PHE A 58 1.51 -11.94 -12.83
C PHE A 58 1.99 -13.41 -12.90
N GLY A 59 2.26 -14.08 -11.78
CA GLY A 59 2.43 -15.54 -11.78
C GLY A 59 1.12 -16.31 -12.00
N TYR A 60 -0.05 -15.71 -11.71
CA TYR A 60 -1.36 -16.39 -11.71
C TYR A 60 -2.12 -16.29 -13.04
N VAL A 61 -1.39 -16.06 -14.13
CA VAL A 61 -1.83 -15.33 -15.32
C VAL A 61 -2.49 -16.17 -16.40
N GLN A 62 -2.28 -17.47 -16.39
CA GLN A 62 -2.76 -18.33 -17.48
C GLN A 62 -4.30 -18.41 -17.59
N ARG A 63 -5.06 -17.76 -16.68
CA ARG A 63 -6.54 -17.84 -16.62
C ARG A 63 -7.26 -16.53 -16.23
N TYR A 64 -6.80 -15.37 -16.68
CA TYR A 64 -7.34 -14.06 -16.24
C TYR A 64 -8.86 -13.87 -16.21
N HIS A 65 -9.58 -14.46 -17.16
CA HIS A 65 -11.04 -14.38 -17.24
C HIS A 65 -11.76 -15.39 -16.34
N ALA A 66 -11.07 -16.43 -15.88
CA ALA A 66 -11.60 -17.46 -14.98
C ALA A 66 -11.15 -17.28 -13.52
N LEU A 67 -10.43 -16.20 -13.20
CA LEU A 67 -10.00 -15.90 -11.83
C LEU A 67 -11.15 -15.29 -11.03
N GLU A 68 -11.42 -15.88 -9.88
CA GLU A 68 -12.44 -15.42 -8.94
C GLU A 68 -11.95 -14.16 -8.21
N TRP A 69 -12.13 -13.00 -8.85
CA TRP A 69 -11.69 -11.68 -8.34
C TRP A 69 -12.22 -11.37 -6.94
N ARG A 70 -13.36 -11.94 -6.53
CA ARG A 70 -13.90 -11.81 -5.17
C ARG A 70 -12.93 -12.32 -4.08
N ARG A 71 -12.07 -13.28 -4.41
CA ARG A 71 -11.08 -13.87 -3.48
C ARG A 71 -9.70 -13.23 -3.58
N VAL A 72 -9.51 -12.30 -4.51
CA VAL A 72 -8.26 -11.56 -4.66
C VAL A 72 -8.09 -10.58 -3.50
N PRO A 73 -6.89 -10.45 -2.92
CA PRO A 73 -6.63 -9.53 -1.82
C PRO A 73 -6.97 -8.07 -2.15
N ASN A 74 -7.44 -7.38 -1.12
CA ASN A 74 -7.72 -5.95 -1.13
C ASN A 74 -6.41 -5.15 -0.95
N PHE A 75 -6.25 -4.13 -1.78
CA PHE A 75 -5.10 -3.23 -1.86
C PHE A 75 -5.56 -1.77 -1.89
N VAL A 76 -4.83 -0.90 -1.22
CA VAL A 76 -5.02 0.55 -1.30
C VAL A 76 -4.02 1.10 -2.30
N LEU A 77 -4.51 1.91 -3.26
CA LEU A 77 -3.65 2.72 -4.11
C LEU A 77 -3.64 4.15 -3.60
N LYS A 78 -2.46 4.74 -3.47
CA LYS A 78 -2.25 6.09 -2.98
C LYS A 78 -1.66 6.97 -4.07
N GLU A 79 -2.31 8.08 -4.31
CA GLU A 79 -1.94 9.09 -5.30
C GLU A 79 -1.66 10.43 -4.60
N TYR A 80 -0.64 11.16 -5.03
CA TYR A 80 -0.38 12.51 -4.52
C TYR A 80 -1.39 13.52 -5.07
N LYS A 81 -1.97 14.36 -4.19
CA LYS A 81 -3.03 15.32 -4.55
C LYS A 81 -2.56 16.39 -5.53
N LYS A 82 -1.35 16.89 -5.32
CA LYS A 82 -0.70 17.86 -6.21
C LYS A 82 0.33 17.13 -7.06
N PRO A 83 0.50 17.47 -8.34
CA PRO A 83 1.71 17.14 -9.08
C PRO A 83 2.94 17.57 -8.28
N ALA A 84 4.10 16.93 -8.50
CA ALA A 84 5.33 17.48 -7.93
C ALA A 84 5.61 18.81 -8.64
N ASP A 85 6.12 19.80 -7.89
CA ASP A 85 6.40 21.13 -8.44
C ASP A 85 7.41 21.07 -9.62
N ASP A 86 8.15 19.96 -9.72
CA ASP A 86 9.18 19.71 -10.74
C ASP A 86 8.81 18.62 -11.75
N GLY A 87 7.54 18.16 -11.78
CA GLY A 87 7.14 17.01 -12.62
C GLY A 87 7.71 15.67 -12.15
N ASP A 88 8.26 15.62 -10.93
CA ASP A 88 8.90 14.44 -10.39
C ASP A 88 7.90 13.42 -9.81
N ASP A 89 7.65 12.37 -10.60
CA ASP A 89 6.88 11.17 -10.21
C ASP A 89 7.61 10.29 -9.18
N ARG A 90 8.78 10.71 -8.69
CA ARG A 90 9.60 9.96 -7.73
C ARG A 90 9.00 9.84 -6.34
N ARG A 91 8.09 10.71 -5.92
CA ARG A 91 7.52 10.66 -4.55
C ARG A 91 6.89 9.31 -4.19
N ALA A 92 6.31 8.60 -5.17
CA ALA A 92 5.80 7.24 -4.94
C ALA A 92 6.94 6.23 -4.69
N PHE A 93 8.09 6.39 -5.36
CA PHE A 93 9.28 5.57 -5.14
C PHE A 93 9.94 5.89 -3.80
N ASP A 94 10.08 7.17 -3.46
CA ASP A 94 10.67 7.59 -2.17
C ASP A 94 9.85 7.08 -0.98
N ASP A 95 8.51 7.12 -1.09
CA ASP A 95 7.60 6.52 -0.09
C ASP A 95 7.85 5.01 0.08
N VAL A 96 7.94 4.28 -1.04
CA VAL A 96 8.13 2.82 -1.04
C VAL A 96 9.51 2.43 -0.54
N GLU A 97 10.55 3.16 -0.92
CA GLU A 97 11.91 2.99 -0.41
C GLU A 97 11.93 3.21 1.11
N THR A 98 11.41 4.35 1.59
CA THR A 98 11.34 4.67 3.02
C THR A 98 10.58 3.62 3.82
N GLN A 99 9.42 3.17 3.35
CA GLN A 99 8.62 2.17 4.06
C GLN A 99 9.27 0.77 4.04
N THR A 100 10.01 0.43 2.98
CA THR A 100 10.75 -0.84 2.91
C THR A 100 11.98 -0.82 3.82
N GLU A 101 12.70 0.30 3.89
CA GLU A 101 13.80 0.51 4.85
C GLU A 101 13.28 0.44 6.30
N ALA A 102 12.12 1.03 6.59
CA ALA A 102 11.47 0.90 7.89
C ALA A 102 11.13 -0.56 8.23
N ALA A 103 10.87 -1.42 7.23
CA ALA A 103 10.65 -2.85 7.45
C ALA A 103 11.92 -3.55 7.96
N LEU A 104 13.12 -3.16 7.49
CA LEU A 104 14.38 -3.67 8.03
C LEU A 104 14.58 -3.25 9.48
N TRP A 105 14.19 -2.03 9.85
CA TRP A 105 14.23 -1.58 11.24
C TRP A 105 13.25 -2.35 12.12
N ALA A 106 12.06 -2.67 11.63
CA ALA A 106 11.12 -3.54 12.33
C ALA A 106 11.72 -4.93 12.59
N ASP A 107 12.41 -5.52 11.60
CA ASP A 107 13.06 -6.82 11.76
C ASP A 107 14.21 -6.74 12.79
N ARG A 108 15.00 -5.66 12.79
CA ARG A 108 16.03 -5.39 13.81
C ARG A 108 15.45 -5.21 15.22
N PHE A 109 14.35 -4.47 15.35
CA PHE A 109 13.63 -4.31 16.61
C PHE A 109 13.15 -5.67 17.14
N ASN A 110 12.54 -6.48 16.27
CA ASN A 110 12.06 -7.81 16.65
C ASN A 110 13.17 -8.78 17.04
N ALA A 111 14.38 -8.64 16.48
CA ALA A 111 15.55 -9.44 16.87
C ALA A 111 15.92 -9.25 18.35
N LEU A 112 15.56 -8.12 18.96
CA LEU A 112 15.74 -7.84 20.38
C LEU A 112 14.67 -8.51 21.28
N ARG A 113 13.75 -9.29 20.70
CA ARG A 113 12.66 -10.00 21.41
C ARG A 113 11.82 -9.08 22.31
N PRO A 114 11.23 -8.00 21.76
CA PRO A 114 10.35 -7.12 22.50
C PRO A 114 9.08 -7.88 22.94
N PRO A 115 8.36 -7.42 23.99
CA PRO A 115 7.11 -8.05 24.42
C PRO A 115 6.05 -8.11 23.31
N LYS A 116 6.07 -7.14 22.39
CA LYS A 116 5.20 -7.09 21.21
C LYS A 116 6.05 -6.84 19.96
N PRO A 117 6.20 -7.81 19.05
CA PRO A 117 6.89 -7.58 17.79
C PRO A 117 6.04 -6.70 16.87
N ILE A 118 6.70 -6.03 15.93
CA ILE A 118 6.06 -5.14 14.95
C ILE A 118 6.29 -5.64 13.52
N LYS A 119 5.44 -5.21 12.59
CA LYS A 119 5.62 -5.50 11.16
C LYS A 119 5.20 -4.30 10.33
N MET A 120 6.09 -3.88 9.42
CA MET A 120 5.73 -2.94 8.37
C MET A 120 5.06 -3.70 7.22
N ILE A 121 3.93 -3.19 6.74
CA ILE A 121 3.25 -3.78 5.58
C ILE A 121 4.07 -3.53 4.32
N ALA A 122 4.17 -4.55 3.48
CA ALA A 122 4.87 -4.43 2.20
C ALA A 122 4.12 -3.46 1.27
N CYS A 123 4.90 -2.63 0.57
CA CYS A 123 4.41 -1.68 -0.42
C CYS A 123 5.18 -1.85 -1.74
N CYS A 124 4.64 -1.25 -2.81
CA CYS A 124 5.26 -1.22 -4.13
C CYS A 124 4.73 -0.02 -4.92
N VAL A 125 5.41 0.36 -6.00
CA VAL A 125 4.86 1.33 -6.96
C VAL A 125 4.14 0.56 -8.06
N LEU A 126 2.93 0.99 -8.41
CA LEU A 126 2.22 0.52 -9.62
C LEU A 126 2.18 1.65 -10.64
N GLU A 127 2.81 1.40 -11.78
CA GLU A 127 2.83 2.31 -12.92
C GLU A 127 1.79 1.87 -13.96
N PHE A 128 0.82 2.74 -14.22
CA PHE A 128 -0.26 2.50 -15.17
C PHE A 128 0.16 2.97 -16.57
N GLN A 129 1.06 2.22 -17.20
CA GLN A 129 1.71 2.57 -18.49
C GLN A 129 0.72 2.85 -19.64
N ARG A 130 -0.52 2.38 -19.54
CA ARG A 130 -1.58 2.57 -20.56
C ARG A 130 -2.49 3.77 -20.29
N ARG A 131 -2.36 4.43 -19.14
CA ARG A 131 -3.11 5.66 -18.83
C ARG A 131 -2.30 6.88 -19.27
N PRO A 132 -2.95 7.99 -19.68
CA PRO A 132 -2.24 9.23 -20.01
C PRO A 132 -1.30 9.68 -18.88
N GLY A 133 -0.06 10.02 -19.22
CA GLY A 133 0.96 10.43 -18.26
C GLY A 133 1.61 9.31 -17.46
N SER A 134 1.25 8.04 -17.68
CA SER A 134 1.80 6.87 -16.96
C SER A 134 1.84 7.05 -15.44
N PRO A 135 0.69 7.34 -14.80
CA PRO A 135 0.63 7.71 -13.39
C PRO A 135 1.09 6.55 -12.50
N LYS A 136 1.70 6.92 -11.37
CA LYS A 136 2.34 6.00 -10.44
C LYS A 136 1.70 6.11 -9.08
N PHE A 137 1.28 4.98 -8.55
CA PHE A 137 0.61 4.88 -7.26
C PHE A 137 1.48 4.09 -6.30
N CYS A 138 1.59 4.55 -5.06
CA CYS A 138 2.06 3.68 -3.98
C CYS A 138 0.92 2.70 -3.66
N ALA A 139 1.23 1.40 -3.59
CA ALA A 139 0.27 0.34 -3.40
C ALA A 139 0.69 -0.58 -2.26
N GLU A 140 -0.25 -0.85 -1.35
CA GLU A 140 -0.05 -1.73 -0.20
C GLU A 140 -1.32 -2.53 0.10
N ARG A 141 -1.21 -3.59 0.89
CA ARG A 141 -2.41 -4.33 1.30
C ARG A 141 -3.31 -3.45 2.14
N PHE A 142 -4.62 -3.59 1.95
CA PHE A 142 -5.60 -3.00 2.85
C PHE A 142 -5.49 -3.65 4.23
N ILE A 143 -5.40 -2.81 5.27
CA ILE A 143 -5.50 -3.24 6.66
C ILE A 143 -6.98 -3.21 7.03
N ASP A 144 -7.53 -4.39 7.30
CA ASP A 144 -8.92 -4.58 7.70
C ASP A 144 -9.02 -4.89 9.20
N GLY A 145 -10.18 -4.61 9.78
CA GLY A 145 -10.55 -4.99 11.13
C GLY A 145 -10.21 -3.95 12.19
N THR A 146 -10.54 -4.34 13.42
CA THR A 146 -10.26 -3.61 14.65
C THR A 146 -9.45 -4.51 15.58
N ASP A 147 -8.66 -3.90 16.46
CA ASP A 147 -8.00 -4.62 17.54
C ASP A 147 -9.00 -5.07 18.63
N ALA A 148 -8.49 -5.76 19.65
CA ALA A 148 -9.30 -6.28 20.76
C ALA A 148 -10.03 -5.19 21.57
N ARG A 149 -9.64 -3.92 21.41
CA ARG A 149 -10.27 -2.76 22.04
C ARG A 149 -11.24 -2.03 21.11
N GLY A 150 -11.43 -2.54 19.89
CA GLY A 150 -12.33 -1.95 18.89
C GLY A 150 -11.69 -0.84 18.06
N PHE A 151 -10.38 -0.63 18.14
CA PHE A 151 -9.70 0.39 17.33
C PHE A 151 -9.25 -0.17 15.99
N GLY A 152 -9.60 0.51 14.90
CA GLY A 152 -9.14 0.19 13.54
C GLY A 152 -7.74 0.73 13.25
N PHE A 153 -7.59 1.41 12.12
CA PHE A 153 -6.36 2.13 11.80
C PHE A 153 -6.16 3.33 12.73
N VAL A 154 -5.08 3.32 13.53
CA VAL A 154 -4.77 4.37 14.52
C VAL A 154 -3.37 4.94 14.27
N LYS A 155 -3.25 6.26 14.35
CA LYS A 155 -1.97 6.98 14.29
C LYS A 155 -1.47 7.25 15.72
N HIS A 156 -0.39 6.58 16.13
CA HIS A 156 0.13 6.67 17.50
C HIS A 156 1.04 7.87 17.78
N ASN A 157 1.70 8.41 16.76
CA ASN A 157 2.51 9.62 16.84
C ASN A 157 2.55 10.33 15.48
N SER A 158 3.10 11.53 15.46
CA SER A 158 3.35 12.31 14.24
C SER A 158 4.84 12.46 13.97
N ASN A 159 5.16 12.89 12.75
CA ASN A 159 6.50 13.29 12.35
C ASN A 159 6.93 14.66 12.90
N SER A 160 6.15 15.29 13.79
CA SER A 160 6.43 16.60 14.39
C SER A 160 6.22 16.61 15.91
N GLY A 161 6.40 15.47 16.59
CA GLY A 161 6.47 15.37 18.04
C GLY A 161 5.14 15.11 18.78
N TYR A 162 3.98 15.13 18.11
CA TYR A 162 2.72 14.68 18.73
C TYR A 162 2.76 13.18 19.07
N VAL A 163 2.30 12.81 20.26
CA VAL A 163 2.13 11.46 20.78
C VAL A 163 0.70 11.28 21.27
N ASP A 164 0.05 10.18 20.90
CA ASP A 164 -1.27 9.82 21.42
C ASP A 164 -1.17 9.01 22.72
N ASP A 165 -1.39 9.68 23.85
CA ASP A 165 -1.35 9.08 25.18
C ASP A 165 -2.64 8.35 25.57
N SER A 166 -3.74 8.52 24.82
CA SER A 166 -5.06 7.96 25.18
C SER A 166 -5.04 6.43 25.17
N GLU A 167 -4.27 5.85 24.26
CA GLU A 167 -4.18 4.40 24.06
C GLU A 167 -3.18 3.70 24.98
N ARG A 168 -2.32 4.46 25.69
CA ARG A 168 -1.27 3.97 26.59
C ARG A 168 -0.42 2.84 26.00
N ARG A 169 -0.11 2.91 24.70
CA ARG A 169 0.75 1.93 24.00
C ARG A 169 2.20 2.38 24.05
N LEU A 170 3.08 1.48 24.51
CA LEU A 170 4.51 1.74 24.61
C LEU A 170 5.25 1.44 23.30
N THR A 171 4.94 0.31 22.64
CA THR A 171 5.66 -0.17 21.44
C THR A 171 5.77 0.83 20.28
N PRO A 172 4.80 1.72 20.02
CA PRO A 172 4.92 2.70 18.93
C PRO A 172 5.89 3.87 19.18
N GLN A 173 6.34 4.09 20.43
CA GLN A 173 7.28 5.15 20.81
C GLN A 173 8.69 4.59 20.95
#